data_AF-L1JZB4-F1
#
_entry.id   AF-L1JZB4-F1
#
_cell.length_a   1.000
_cell.length_b   1.000
_cell.length_c   1.000
_cell.angle_alpha   90.00
_cell.angle_beta   90.00
_cell.angle_gamma   90.00
#
_symmetry.space_group_name_H-M   'P 1'
#
loop_
_entity.id
_entity.type
_entity.pdbx_description
1 polymer ?
#
loop_
_entity_poly.entity_id
_entity_poly.type
_entity_poly.pdbx_seq_one_letter_code
_entity_poly.pdbx_strand_id
1 'polypeptide(L)' 'CPGDCSGHGVCSSGVCQCDNLYGAVDCSMKESCPSGCSGHGTCNEHNAKCTCSPGWSGDACSIFSC' A
#
# COMPACT_ATOMS: atom_id res chain seq x y z
N CYS A 1 16.87 3.09 8.74
CA CYS A 1 15.84 2.24 8.12
C CYS A 1 16.45 1.54 6.90
N PRO A 2 15.96 0.38 6.46
CA PRO A 2 16.44 -0.26 5.24
C PRO A 2 16.30 0.71 4.06
N GLY A 3 17.39 0.94 3.33
CA GLY A 3 17.41 1.74 2.10
C GLY A 3 16.97 3.20 2.22
N ASP A 4 17.00 3.83 3.41
CA ASP A 4 16.51 5.20 3.62
C ASP A 4 15.06 5.42 3.13
N CYS A 5 14.24 4.38 3.22
CA CYS A 5 12.88 4.38 2.69
C CYS A 5 12.83 4.76 1.19
N SER A 6 13.88 4.40 0.43
CA SER A 6 14.05 4.69 -1.00
C SER A 6 13.85 6.15 -1.39
N GLY A 7 13.97 7.09 -0.44
CA GLY A 7 13.64 8.51 -0.65
C GLY A 7 12.15 8.79 -0.88
N HIS A 8 11.29 7.82 -0.58
CA HIS A 8 9.83 7.84 -0.77
C HIS A 8 9.08 7.62 0.56
N GLY A 9 9.66 8.10 1.66
CA GLY A 9 9.06 8.02 2.98
C GLY A 9 9.93 8.59 4.08
N VAL A 10 9.42 8.57 5.30
CA VAL A 10 10.11 9.07 6.50
C VAL A 10 10.46 7.89 7.42
N CYS A 11 11.73 7.77 7.79
CA CYS A 11 12.17 6.77 8.75
C CYS A 11 11.77 7.17 10.17
N SER A 12 10.88 6.39 10.80
CA SER A 12 10.43 6.60 12.18
C SER A 12 10.60 5.33 13.01
N SER A 13 11.44 5.39 14.05
CA SER A 13 11.73 4.26 14.96
C SER A 13 12.16 2.95 14.26
N GLY A 14 12.86 3.05 13.12
CA GLY A 14 13.33 1.90 12.35
C GLY A 14 12.31 1.32 11.35
N VAL A 15 11.10 1.89 11.29
CA VAL A 15 10.06 1.58 10.31
C VAL A 15 9.99 2.72 9.29
N CYS A 16 9.83 2.36 8.01
CA CYS A 16 9.60 3.35 6.96
C CYS A 16 8.12 3.74 6.88
N GLN A 17 7.85 5.02 7.04
CA GLN A 17 6.54 5.62 6.84
C GLN A 17 6.48 6.14 5.41
N CYS A 18 6.00 5.30 4.48
CA CYS A 18 6.02 5.62 3.06
C CYS A 18 5.07 6.75 2.67
N ASP A 19 5.47 7.51 1.65
CA ASP A 19 4.66 8.54 1.01
C ASP A 19 3.42 7.94 0.35
N ASN A 20 2.40 8.77 0.15
CA ASN A 20 1.17 8.35 -0.50
C ASN A 20 1.50 7.88 -1.92
N LEU A 21 1.18 6.62 -2.23
CA LEU A 21 1.58 5.88 -3.44
C LEU A 21 2.94 5.17 -3.39
N TYR A 22 3.51 4.95 -2.21
CA TYR A 22 4.68 4.10 -2.03
C TYR A 22 4.47 3.08 -0.90
N GLY A 23 5.05 1.90 -1.05
CA GLY A 23 4.90 0.76 -0.15
C GLY A 23 6.13 -0.14 -0.17
N ALA A 24 6.05 -1.26 0.56
CA ALA A 24 7.17 -2.11 0.99
C ALA A 24 7.94 -1.56 2.21
N VAL A 25 8.77 -2.42 2.82
CA VAL A 25 9.54 -2.13 4.05
C VAL A 25 10.48 -0.94 3.90
N ASP A 26 10.86 -0.63 2.67
CA ASP A 26 11.78 0.42 2.26
C ASP A 26 11.15 1.40 1.25
N CYS A 27 9.82 1.43 1.10
CA CYS A 27 9.09 2.35 0.20
C CYS A 27 9.58 2.35 -1.26
N SER A 28 10.20 1.26 -1.72
CA SER A 28 10.72 1.10 -3.07
C SER A 28 9.64 0.78 -4.10
N MET A 29 8.48 0.30 -3.66
CA MET A 29 7.37 -0.01 -4.55
C MET A 29 6.47 1.21 -4.68
N LYS A 30 6.21 1.63 -5.92
CA LYS A 30 5.26 2.70 -6.23
C LYS A 30 3.85 2.11 -6.28
N GLU A 31 3.14 2.22 -5.17
CA GLU A 31 1.78 1.75 -4.98
C GLU A 31 0.82 2.68 -5.73
N SER A 32 0.51 2.37 -6.99
CA SER A 32 -0.54 3.10 -7.72
C SER A 32 -1.92 3.01 -7.05
N CYS A 33 -2.11 2.09 -6.10
CA CYS A 33 -3.34 1.92 -5.33
C CYS A 33 -3.21 2.36 -3.87
N PRO A 34 -4.31 2.83 -3.25
CA PRO A 34 -4.33 3.18 -1.84
C PRO A 34 -3.96 1.96 -0.98
N SER A 35 -2.85 2.09 -0.25
CA SER A 35 -2.36 1.11 0.72
C SER A 35 -2.18 -0.33 0.19
N GLY A 36 -1.91 -0.49 -1.11
CA GLY A 36 -1.74 -1.82 -1.71
C GLY A 36 -2.97 -2.70 -1.62
N CYS A 37 -4.16 -2.10 -1.63
CA CYS A 37 -5.41 -2.80 -1.36
C CYS A 37 -5.41 -3.50 0.02
N SER A 38 -4.72 -2.90 0.99
CA SER A 38 -4.54 -3.39 2.36
C SER A 38 -3.98 -4.82 2.44
N GLY A 39 -3.36 -5.32 1.36
CA GLY A 39 -2.97 -6.72 1.23
C GLY A 39 -4.14 -7.71 1.10
N HIS A 40 -5.37 -7.21 0.97
CA HIS A 40 -6.60 -7.99 0.87
C HIS A 40 -7.25 -7.92 -0.52
N GLY A 41 -6.49 -7.50 -1.53
CA GLY A 41 -6.95 -7.40 -2.90
C GLY A 41 -5.80 -7.22 -3.88
N THR A 42 -6.15 -7.18 -5.16
CA THR A 42 -5.20 -6.95 -6.25
C THR A 42 -5.36 -5.52 -6.76
N CYS A 43 -4.26 -4.77 -6.76
CA CYS A 43 -4.24 -3.42 -7.33
C CYS A 43 -4.24 -3.48 -8.86
N ASN A 44 -5.14 -2.76 -9.50
CA ASN A 44 -5.07 -2.51 -10.93
C ASN A 44 -4.36 -1.16 -11.18
N GLU A 45 -3.14 -1.23 -11.70
CA GLU A 45 -2.25 -0.08 -11.90
C GLU A 45 -2.79 0.93 -12.92
N HIS A 46 -3.64 0.50 -13.85
CA HIS A 46 -4.18 1.37 -14.91
C HIS A 46 -5.19 2.41 -14.40
N ASN A 47 -5.90 2.08 -13.34
CA ASN A 47 -7.03 2.86 -12.83
C ASN A 47 -6.95 3.04 -11.31
N ALA A 48 -5.80 2.71 -10.71
CA ALA A 48 -5.56 2.83 -9.27
C ALA A 48 -6.65 2.16 -8.42
N LYS A 49 -7.31 1.13 -8.96
CA LYS A 49 -8.50 0.52 -8.36
C LYS A 49 -8.17 -0.83 -7.76
N CYS A 50 -8.55 -1.01 -6.51
CA CYS A 50 -8.39 -2.28 -5.82
C CYS A 50 -9.54 -3.24 -6.14
N THR A 51 -9.18 -4.46 -6.51
CA THR A 51 -10.10 -5.58 -6.63
C THR A 51 -10.01 -6.41 -5.36
N CYS A 52 -11.03 -6.32 -4.51
CA CYS A 52 -11.01 -6.95 -3.19
C CYS A 52 -11.25 -8.44 -3.24
N SER A 53 -10.59 -9.17 -2.35
CA SER A 53 -10.87 -10.58 -2.10
C SER A 53 -12.28 -10.74 -1.51
N PRO A 54 -12.94 -11.90 -1.71
CA PRO A 54 -14.25 -12.16 -1.12
C PRO A 54 -14.21 -12.00 0.40
N GLY A 55 -15.19 -11.27 0.95
CA GLY A 55 -15.20 -10.85 2.35
C GLY A 55 -14.55 -9.49 2.61
N TRP A 56 -13.94 -8.85 1.61
CA TRP A 56 -13.34 -7.52 1.73
C TRP A 56 -13.95 -6.52 0.76
N SER A 57 -13.93 -5.24 1.13
CA SER A 57 -14.62 -4.13 0.47
C SER A 57 -13.94 -2.79 0.78
N GLY A 58 -14.37 -1.73 0.11
CA GLY A 58 -13.78 -0.38 0.21
C GLY A 58 -12.67 -0.13 -0.83
N ASP A 59 -12.33 1.14 -1.05
CA ASP A 59 -11.37 1.56 -2.09
C ASP A 59 -9.97 0.97 -1.94
N ALA A 60 -9.58 0.64 -0.69
CA ALA A 60 -8.33 -0.02 -0.36
C ALA A 60 -8.55 -1.46 0.13
N CYS A 61 -9.72 -2.07 -0.08
CA CYS A 61 -10.05 -3.40 0.46
C CYS A 61 -9.78 -3.55 1.96
N SER A 62 -9.92 -2.46 2.71
CA SER A 62 -9.65 -2.41 4.15
C SER A 62 -10.88 -2.78 5.00
N ILE A 63 -12.06 -2.88 4.38
CA ILE A 63 -13.31 -3.12 5.07
C ILE A 63 -13.66 -4.60 4.93
N PHE A 64 -13.63 -5.35 6.03
CA PHE A 64 -14.13 -6.73 6.02
C PHE A 64 -15.66 -6.72 5.99
N SER A 65 -16.24 -7.13 4.87
CA SER A 65 -17.68 -7.26 4.65
C SER A 65 -17.98 -8.75 4.51
N CYS A 66 -18.22 -9.40 5.66
CA CYS A 66 -18.46 -10.83 5.82
C CYS A 66 -19.65 -11.35 5.00
#